data_AF-A0A8D1LVJ1-F1
#
_entry.id   AF-A0A8D1LVJ1-F1
#
_cell.length_a   1.000
_cell.length_b   1.000
_cell.length_c   1.000
_cell.angle_alpha   90.00
_cell.angle_beta   90.00
_cell.angle_gamma   90.00
#
_symmetry.space_group_name_H-M   'P 1'
#
loop_
_entity.id
_entity.type
_entity.pdbx_description
1 polymer ?
#
loop_
_entity_poly.entity_id
_entity_poly.type
_entity_poly.pdbx_seq_one_letter_code
_entity_poly.pdbx_strand_id
1 'polypeptide(L)' 'LCPSQLTPYPLPLMWQLYPGRRYRGSDSSFWRIVYHIKFSGMEDMLLEQLPDD' A
#
# COMPACT_ATOMS: atom_id res chain seq x y z
N LEU A 1 -0.55 -15.63 -10.06
CA LEU A 1 0.24 -14.78 -10.98
C LEU A 1 1.60 -14.57 -10.36
N CYS A 2 2.68 -14.82 -11.09
CA CYS A 2 4.04 -14.53 -10.62
C CYS A 2 4.41 -13.09 -10.99
N PRO A 3 5.32 -12.41 -10.25
CA PRO A 3 5.79 -11.07 -10.59
C PRO A 3 6.28 -10.92 -12.05
N SER A 4 6.83 -11.99 -12.63
CA SER A 4 7.32 -12.01 -14.02
C SER A 4 6.21 -12.00 -15.09
N GLN A 5 4.97 -12.32 -14.72
CA GLN A 5 3.82 -12.39 -15.63
C GLN A 5 2.99 -11.11 -15.61
N LEU A 6 3.40 -10.15 -14.80
CA LEU A 6 2.69 -8.94 -14.52
C LEU A 6 3.17 -7.83 -15.45
N THR A 7 2.25 -7.10 -16.07
CA THR A 7 2.60 -5.87 -16.80
C THR A 7 3.09 -4.82 -15.80
N PRO A 8 3.86 -3.79 -16.22
CA PRO A 8 4.19 -2.69 -15.34
C PRO A 8 2.93 -2.03 -14.76
N TYR A 9 2.94 -1.76 -13.45
CA TYR A 9 1.84 -1.08 -12.75
C TYR A 9 2.37 0.07 -11.91
N PRO A 10 1.54 1.10 -11.65
CA PRO A 10 1.92 2.19 -10.77
C PRO A 10 1.93 1.82 -9.28
N LEU A 11 1.35 0.68 -8.89
CA LEU A 11 1.30 0.24 -7.49
C LEU A 11 2.34 -0.85 -7.21
N PRO A 12 2.89 -0.91 -5.99
CA PRO A 12 3.74 -2.02 -5.60
C PRO A 12 2.96 -3.33 -5.62
N LEU A 13 3.67 -4.43 -5.85
CA LEU A 13 3.06 -5.76 -5.87
C LEU A 13 2.57 -6.19 -4.50
N MET A 14 3.20 -5.69 -3.45
CA MET A 14 2.85 -5.97 -2.06
C MET A 14 3.15 -4.77 -1.16
N TRP A 15 2.35 -4.62 -0.12
CA TRP A 15 2.58 -3.72 1.00
C TRP A 15 2.86 -4.51 2.27
N GLN A 16 3.95 -4.19 2.96
CA GLN A 16 4.28 -4.74 4.26
C GLN A 16 4.06 -3.68 5.34
N LEU A 17 3.33 -4.04 6.41
CA LEU A 17 3.11 -3.12 7.53
C LEU A 17 4.46 -2.72 8.14
N TYR A 18 4.66 -1.42 8.30
CA TYR A 18 5.89 -0.79 8.76
C TYR A 18 5.61 0.07 10.00
N PRO A 19 6.58 0.23 10.93
CA PRO A 19 6.42 1.10 12.08
C PRO A 19 5.93 2.52 11.74
N GLY A 20 5.13 3.09 12.63
CA GLY A 20 4.59 4.45 12.48
C GLY A 20 3.33 4.55 11.61
N ARG A 21 2.48 3.51 11.57
CA ARG A 21 1.23 3.47 10.79
C ARG A 21 1.45 3.72 9.28
N ARG A 22 2.46 3.06 8.74
CA ARG A 22 2.81 3.12 7.32
C ARG A 22 2.95 1.72 6.75
N TYR A 23 2.92 1.62 5.44
CA TYR A 23 3.32 0.44 4.69
C TYR A 23 4.59 0.73 3.91
N ARG A 24 5.41 -0.31 3.74
CA ARG A 24 6.51 -0.32 2.80
C ARG A 24 6.12 -1.16 1.58
N GLY A 25 6.21 -0.57 0.40
CA GLY A 25 5.98 -1.25 -0.88
C GLY A 25 7.15 -2.18 -1.23
N SER A 26 6.89 -3.19 -2.08
CA SER A 26 7.92 -4.07 -2.66
C SER A 26 8.93 -3.32 -3.53
N ASP A 27 8.56 -2.15 -4.02
CA ASP A 27 9.39 -1.17 -4.74
C ASP A 27 10.16 -0.23 -3.80
N SER A 28 10.14 -0.51 -2.49
CA SER A 28 10.71 0.32 -1.41
C SER A 28 10.03 1.66 -1.14
N SER A 29 8.92 1.97 -1.81
CA SER A 29 8.13 3.17 -1.52
C SER A 29 7.49 3.12 -0.12
N PHE A 30 7.27 4.29 0.50
CA PHE A 30 6.53 4.39 1.76
C PHE A 30 5.11 4.92 1.54
N TRP A 31 4.15 4.34 2.24
CA TRP A 31 2.73 4.71 2.15
C TRP A 31 2.17 4.97 3.53
N ARG A 32 1.52 6.11 3.76
CA ARG A 32 0.81 6.36 5.03
C ARG A 32 -0.62 5.86 4.97
N ILE A 33 -1.11 5.35 6.10
CA ILE A 33 -2.51 5.00 6.27
C ILE A 33 -3.27 6.29 6.57
N VAL A 34 -4.06 6.79 5.60
CA VAL A 34 -4.88 7.99 5.79
C VAL A 34 -6.09 7.65 6.65
N TYR A 35 -6.78 6.56 6.32
CA TYR A 35 -7.84 6.00 7.16
C TYR A 35 -7.96 4.48 6.94
N HIS A 36 -8.55 3.83 7.94
CA HIS A 36 -8.97 2.43 7.88
C HIS A 36 -10.25 2.32 8.71
N ILE A 37 -11.39 2.18 8.02
CA ILE A 37 -12.72 2.26 8.63
C ILE A 37 -13.57 1.06 8.24
N LYS A 38 -14.60 0.79 9.05
CA LYS A 38 -15.64 -0.18 8.72
C LYS A 38 -16.99 0.51 8.79
N PHE A 39 -17.72 0.51 7.68
CA PHE A 39 -19.04 1.13 7.59
C PHE A 39 -20.03 0.19 6.88
N SER A 40 -21.19 -0.04 7.50
CA SER A 40 -22.24 -0.91 6.95
C SER A 40 -21.77 -2.29 6.50
N GLY A 41 -20.79 -2.87 7.22
CA GLY A 41 -20.21 -4.18 6.92
C GLY A 41 -19.06 -4.17 5.91
N MET A 42 -18.84 -3.06 5.19
CA MET A 42 -17.70 -2.87 4.29
C MET A 42 -16.50 -2.32 5.05
N GLU A 43 -15.32 -2.90 4.81
CA GLU A 43 -14.04 -2.42 5.29
C GLU A 43 -13.35 -1.63 4.18
N ASP A 44 -12.94 -0.40 4.47
CA ASP A 44 -12.30 0.49 3.51
C ASP A 44 -11.00 1.08 4.08
N MET A 45 -10.01 1.23 3.21
CA MET A 45 -8.67 1.67 3.58
C MET A 45 -8.09 2.58 2.50
N LEU A 46 -7.63 3.76 2.91
CA LEU A 46 -6.94 4.69 2.03
C LEU A 46 -5.46 4.77 2.39
N LEU A 47 -4.63 4.51 1.39
CA LEU A 47 -3.18 4.68 1.44
C LEU A 47 -2.78 5.87 0.56
N GLU A 48 -1.84 6.67 1.05
CA GLU A 48 -1.22 7.74 0.27
C GLU A 48 0.29 7.52 0.21
N GLN A 49 0.85 7.58 -0.99
CA GLN A 49 2.29 7.44 -1.22
C GLN A 49 3.01 8.68 -0.68
N LEU A 50 4.05 8.46 0.13
CA LEU A 50 4.94 9.51 0.60
C LEU A 50 6.03 9.77 -0.45
N PRO A 51 6.55 11.00 -0.55
CA PRO A 51 7.72 11.27 -1.37
C PRO A 51 8.92 10.44 -0.90
N ASP A 52 9.77 10.04 -1.84
CA ASP A 52 11.08 9.48 -1.53
C ASP A 52 11.94 10.58 -0.88
N ASP A 53 12.74 10.21 0.13
CA ASP A 53 13.72 11.10 0.79
C ASP A 53 14.91 11.44 -0.12
#